data_AF-A0A139D2Z4-F1
#
_entry.id   AF-A0A139D2Z4-F1
#
_cell.length_a   1.000
_cell.length_b   1.000
_cell.length_c   1.000
_cell.angle_alpha   90.00
_cell.angle_beta   90.00
_cell.angle_gamma   90.00
#
_symmetry.space_group_name_H-M   'P 1'
#
loop_
_entity.id
_entity.type
_entity.pdbx_description
1 polymer ?
#
loop_
_entity_poly.entity_id
_entity_poly.type
_entity_poly.pdbx_seq_one_letter_code
_entity_poly.pdbx_strand_id
1 'polypeptide(L)'
;MSDENKQPHPMSLRFRGFLPVVVDVETAGFNPERDALLEIAAVMVTMDDNGWLHRGETHVKQIDPFEGANLEQSALDFTGIDPWCLEREAVPEREGLSEIFAPIRKAVKAHDCKRAVLVGHNATFDHNFVFAAAMRADIKRNPFHPFSTFDTATLAGL
;
A
#
# COMPACT_ATOMS: atom_id res chain seq x y z
N MET A 1 9.72 -37.16 -12.57
CA MET A 1 10.60 -36.11 -13.11
C MET A 1 10.88 -35.19 -11.95
N SER A 2 12.11 -35.21 -11.47
CA SER A 2 12.58 -34.58 -10.24
C SER A 2 12.29 -33.08 -10.24
N ASP A 3 11.69 -32.58 -9.16
CA ASP A 3 11.66 -31.16 -8.83
C ASP A 3 13.10 -30.64 -8.81
N GLU A 4 13.53 -30.03 -9.92
CA GLU A 4 14.77 -29.29 -9.96
C GLU A 4 14.68 -28.16 -8.94
N ASN A 5 15.75 -28.06 -8.15
CA ASN A 5 15.95 -27.19 -7.01
C ASN A 5 15.89 -25.71 -7.43
N LYS A 6 14.68 -25.19 -7.71
CA LYS A 6 14.48 -23.79 -8.09
C LYS A 6 14.90 -22.93 -6.92
N GLN A 7 16.02 -22.22 -7.07
CA GLN A 7 16.48 -21.30 -6.06
C GLN A 7 15.40 -20.24 -5.82
N PRO A 8 15.07 -19.93 -4.55
CA PRO A 8 14.07 -18.93 -4.25
C PRO A 8 14.55 -17.56 -4.71
N HIS A 9 13.61 -16.72 -5.17
CA HIS A 9 13.91 -15.37 -5.61
C HIS A 9 14.70 -14.59 -4.53
N PRO A 10 15.77 -13.84 -4.87
CA PRO A 10 16.64 -13.15 -3.90
C PRO A 10 15.89 -12.29 -2.87
N MET A 11 14.84 -11.59 -3.33
CA MET A 11 13.93 -10.81 -2.48
C MET A 11 13.41 -11.58 -1.25
N SER A 12 12.99 -12.85 -1.41
CA SER A 12 12.46 -13.65 -0.30
C SER A 12 13.47 -13.86 0.84
N LEU A 13 14.77 -13.86 0.50
CA LEU A 13 15.85 -14.05 1.46
C LEU A 13 16.24 -12.75 2.17
N ARG A 14 16.05 -11.59 1.51
CA ARG A 14 16.52 -10.28 2.01
C ARG A 14 15.78 -9.78 3.25
N PHE A 15 14.47 -10.01 3.32
CA PHE A 15 13.60 -9.51 4.40
C PHE A 15 12.79 -10.64 5.05
N ARG A 16 13.41 -11.82 5.18
CA ARG A 16 12.82 -12.99 5.87
C ARG A 16 11.44 -13.40 5.31
N GLY A 17 11.28 -13.27 3.99
CA GLY A 17 10.05 -13.59 3.26
C GLY A 17 9.02 -12.46 3.18
N PHE A 18 9.35 -11.24 3.60
CA PHE A 18 8.52 -10.07 3.33
C PHE A 18 8.86 -9.42 1.98
N LEU A 19 7.82 -9.09 1.22
CA LEU A 19 7.93 -8.24 0.04
C LEU A 19 7.70 -6.78 0.45
N PRO A 20 8.71 -5.89 0.40
CA PRO A 20 8.49 -4.46 0.61
C PRO A 20 7.64 -3.89 -0.53
N VAL A 21 6.62 -3.10 -0.16
CA VAL A 21 5.81 -2.31 -1.08
C VAL A 21 5.74 -0.91 -0.52
N VAL A 22 6.20 0.08 -1.28
CA VAL A 22 6.13 1.49 -0.88
C VAL A 22 4.69 1.96 -1.04
N VAL A 23 4.13 2.56 -0.01
CA VAL A 23 2.76 3.06 0.02
C VAL A 23 2.78 4.48 0.56
N ASP A 24 1.94 5.30 -0.05
CA ASP A 24 1.63 6.66 0.38
C ASP A 24 0.12 6.86 0.19
N VAL A 25 -0.50 7.60 1.12
CA VAL A 25 -1.93 7.90 1.07
C VAL A 25 -2.19 9.38 1.27
N GLU A 26 -3.17 9.90 0.54
CA GLU A 26 -3.73 11.23 0.80
C GLU A 26 -5.10 11.06 1.46
N THR A 27 -5.36 11.86 2.49
CA THR A 27 -6.51 11.68 3.37
C THR A 27 -7.20 13.01 3.68
N ALA A 28 -8.45 12.94 4.10
CA ALA A 28 -9.21 14.11 4.53
C ALA A 28 -9.07 14.40 6.04
N GLY A 29 -7.95 13.99 6.65
CA GLY A 29 -7.67 14.17 8.08
C GLY A 29 -6.69 13.14 8.64
N PHE A 30 -6.52 13.09 9.96
CA PHE A 30 -5.52 12.25 10.64
C PHE A 30 -6.10 10.99 11.33
N ASN A 31 -7.42 10.88 11.41
CA ASN A 31 -8.10 9.76 12.05
C ASN A 31 -8.53 8.71 11.01
N PRO A 32 -7.85 7.56 10.92
CA PRO A 32 -8.12 6.53 9.90
C PRO A 32 -9.52 5.91 10.00
N GLU A 33 -10.16 5.95 11.18
CA GLU A 33 -11.49 5.39 11.39
C GLU A 33 -12.60 6.32 10.90
N ARG A 34 -12.34 7.64 10.84
CA ARG A 34 -13.36 8.67 10.60
C ARG A 34 -13.12 9.49 9.35
N ASP A 35 -11.88 9.75 9.01
CA ASP A 35 -11.50 10.64 7.91
C ASP A 35 -11.35 9.85 6.62
N ALA A 36 -11.72 10.46 5.48
CA ALA A 36 -11.69 9.78 4.20
C ALA A 36 -10.26 9.44 3.74
N LEU A 37 -10.08 8.25 3.15
CA LEU A 37 -8.97 7.96 2.25
C LEU A 37 -9.33 8.54 0.88
N LEU A 38 -8.49 9.41 0.31
CA LEU A 38 -8.76 10.10 -0.95
C LEU A 38 -7.86 9.63 -2.08
N GLU A 39 -6.62 9.25 -1.80
CA GLU A 39 -5.71 8.68 -2.78
C GLU A 39 -4.86 7.59 -2.13
N ILE A 40 -4.50 6.58 -2.91
CA ILE A 40 -3.48 5.59 -2.53
C ILE A 40 -2.55 5.33 -3.71
N ALA A 41 -1.25 5.44 -3.45
CA ALA A 41 -0.20 4.99 -4.36
C ALA A 41 0.53 3.78 -3.77
N ALA A 42 0.83 2.80 -4.60
CA ALA A 42 1.64 1.63 -4.25
C ALA A 42 2.73 1.42 -5.30
N VAL A 43 3.99 1.46 -4.87
CA VAL A 43 5.15 1.21 -5.73
C VAL A 43 5.78 -0.12 -5.33
N MET A 44 5.82 -1.02 -6.31
CA MET A 44 6.44 -2.33 -6.14
C MET A 44 7.95 -2.18 -6.03
N VAL A 45 8.58 -3.02 -5.22
CA VAL A 45 10.05 -3.13 -5.15
C VAL A 45 10.43 -4.54 -5.61
N THR A 46 11.42 -4.61 -6.49
CA THR A 46 12.02 -5.88 -6.94
C THR A 46 13.52 -5.88 -6.64
N MET A 47 14.17 -7.03 -6.85
CA MET A 47 15.58 -7.21 -6.61
C MET A 47 16.18 -7.97 -7.78
N ASP A 48 17.27 -7.46 -8.35
CA ASP A 48 17.99 -8.15 -9.42
C ASP A 48 18.89 -9.28 -8.88
N ASP A 49 19.50 -10.04 -9.79
CA ASP A 49 20.39 -11.15 -9.44
C ASP A 49 21.67 -10.71 -8.73
N ASN A 50 22.03 -9.43 -8.81
CA ASN A 50 23.17 -8.84 -8.10
C ASN A 50 22.79 -8.39 -6.67
N GLY A 51 21.52 -8.52 -6.28
CA GLY A 51 21.02 -8.14 -4.96
C GLY A 51 20.66 -6.66 -4.81
N TRP A 52 20.61 -5.88 -5.91
CA TRP A 52 20.21 -4.49 -5.87
C TRP A 52 18.68 -4.33 -5.93
N LEU A 53 18.16 -3.44 -5.09
CA LEU A 53 16.74 -3.10 -5.08
C LEU A 53 16.42 -2.12 -6.20
N HIS A 54 15.32 -2.38 -6.89
CA HIS A 54 14.82 -1.55 -7.99
C HIS A 54 13.35 -1.21 -7.80
N ARG A 55 12.97 -0.02 -8.24
CA ARG A 55 11.57 0.38 -8.39
C ARG A 55 10.92 -0.45 -9.50
N GLY A 56 9.81 -1.09 -9.18
CA GLY A 56 8.94 -1.79 -10.12
C GLY A 56 7.74 -0.94 -10.55
N GLU A 57 6.65 -1.62 -10.90
CA GLU A 57 5.39 -0.99 -11.30
C GLU A 57 4.82 -0.07 -10.20
N THR A 58 4.13 0.98 -10.63
CA THR A 58 3.40 1.90 -9.75
C THR A 58 1.92 1.78 -10.03
N HIS A 59 1.14 1.64 -8.97
CA HIS A 59 -0.31 1.58 -9.02
C HIS A 59 -0.85 2.75 -8.21
N VAL A 60 -1.78 3.51 -8.77
CA VAL A 60 -2.40 4.67 -8.11
C VAL A 60 -3.91 4.53 -8.26
N LYS A 61 -4.63 4.86 -7.20
CA LYS A 61 -6.09 4.91 -7.20
C LYS A 61 -6.55 6.16 -6.47
N GLN A 62 -7.44 6.89 -7.14
CA GLN A 62 -8.27 7.91 -6.52
C GLN A 62 -9.46 7.21 -5.84
N ILE A 63 -9.75 7.59 -4.60
CA ILE A 63 -10.73 6.92 -3.76
C ILE A 63 -11.85 7.91 -3.40
N ASP A 64 -13.09 7.44 -3.55
CA ASP A 64 -14.26 8.17 -3.09
C ASP A 64 -14.32 8.19 -1.56
N PRO A 65 -14.68 9.32 -0.92
CA PRO A 65 -15.00 9.34 0.49
C PRO A 65 -16.06 8.28 0.82
N PHE A 66 -15.80 7.45 1.83
CA PHE A 66 -16.80 6.47 2.26
C PHE A 66 -18.03 7.16 2.86
N GLU A 67 -19.17 6.47 2.90
CA GLU A 67 -20.40 7.02 3.43
C GLU A 67 -20.24 7.45 4.91
N GLY A 68 -20.49 8.73 5.18
CA GLY A 68 -20.33 9.30 6.52
C GLY A 68 -18.90 9.68 6.91
N ALA A 69 -17.95 9.65 5.96
CA ALA A 69 -16.59 10.12 6.19
C ALA A 69 -16.55 11.60 6.61
N ASN A 70 -15.68 11.90 7.56
CA ASN A 70 -15.30 13.27 7.90
C ASN A 70 -14.32 13.81 6.85
N LEU A 71 -14.49 15.09 6.51
CA LEU A 71 -13.66 15.80 5.55
C LEU A 71 -13.15 17.09 6.19
N GLU A 72 -11.94 17.06 6.75
CA GLU A 72 -11.30 18.23 7.34
C GLU A 72 -10.88 19.21 6.24
N GLN A 73 -11.41 20.43 6.28
CA GLN A 73 -11.09 21.46 5.29
C GLN A 73 -9.59 21.73 5.22
N SER A 74 -8.89 21.72 6.37
CA SER A 74 -7.44 21.94 6.41
C SER A 74 -6.64 20.84 5.69
N ALA A 75 -7.13 19.60 5.68
CA ALA A 75 -6.52 18.50 4.94
C ALA A 75 -6.77 18.64 3.43
N LEU A 76 -7.98 19.03 3.03
CA LEU A 76 -8.30 19.32 1.63
C LEU A 76 -7.49 20.50 1.10
N ASP A 77 -7.35 21.57 1.88
CA ASP A 77 -6.54 22.73 1.53
C ASP A 77 -5.05 22.37 1.41
N PHE A 78 -4.56 21.46 2.26
CA PHE A 78 -3.17 20.99 2.24
C PHE A 78 -2.87 20.11 1.02
N THR A 79 -3.74 19.14 0.72
CA THR A 79 -3.59 18.21 -0.41
C THR A 79 -3.96 18.84 -1.75
N GLY A 80 -4.83 19.85 -1.74
CA GLY A 80 -5.43 20.43 -2.94
C GLY A 80 -6.47 19.52 -3.61
N ILE A 81 -6.89 18.44 -2.94
CA ILE A 81 -7.88 17.51 -3.48
C ILE A 81 -9.29 18.08 -3.30
N ASP A 82 -10.03 18.19 -4.40
CA ASP A 82 -11.49 18.30 -4.37
C ASP A 82 -12.10 16.88 -4.46
N PRO A 83 -12.67 16.34 -3.37
CA PRO A 83 -13.19 14.98 -3.36
C PRO A 83 -14.28 14.73 -4.40
N TRP A 84 -14.98 15.78 -4.84
CA TRP A 84 -16.15 15.72 -5.73
C TRP A 84 -15.82 16.05 -7.19
N CYS A 85 -14.54 16.30 -7.50
CA CYS A 85 -14.11 16.56 -8.87
C CYS A 85 -14.26 15.30 -9.73
N LEU A 86 -15.13 15.37 -10.74
CA LEU A 86 -15.41 14.26 -11.66
C LEU A 86 -14.17 13.79 -12.44
N GLU A 87 -13.22 14.68 -12.69
CA GLU A 87 -11.98 14.36 -13.42
C GLU A 87 -10.99 13.52 -12.61
N ARG A 88 -11.21 13.36 -11.29
CA ARG A 88 -10.39 12.45 -10.46
C ARG A 88 -10.57 10.99 -10.84
N GLU A 89 -11.69 10.64 -11.47
CA GLU A 89 -12.03 9.23 -11.76
C GLU A 89 -11.90 8.34 -10.50
N ALA A 90 -12.34 8.89 -9.36
CA ALA A 90 -12.30 8.22 -8.08
C ALA A 90 -13.24 7.00 -8.08
N VAL A 91 -12.84 5.98 -7.33
CA VAL A 91 -13.59 4.72 -7.20
C VAL A 91 -13.86 4.40 -5.74
N PRO A 92 -14.89 3.61 -5.42
CA PRO A 92 -15.15 3.19 -4.05
C PRO A 92 -13.96 2.44 -3.43
N GLU A 93 -13.76 2.58 -2.11
CA GLU A 93 -12.65 1.95 -1.36
C GLU A 93 -12.45 0.47 -1.72
N ARG A 94 -13.54 -0.28 -1.83
CA ARG A 94 -13.51 -1.71 -2.15
C ARG A 94 -12.89 -2.01 -3.51
N GLU A 95 -13.23 -1.21 -4.51
CA GLU A 95 -12.71 -1.34 -5.87
C GLU A 95 -11.23 -0.93 -5.90
N GLY A 96 -10.93 0.29 -5.45
CA GLY A 96 -9.58 0.83 -5.47
C GLY A 96 -8.58 -0.03 -4.70
N LEU A 97 -8.90 -0.45 -3.47
CA LEU A 97 -8.01 -1.33 -2.70
C LEU A 97 -7.91 -2.75 -3.29
N SER A 98 -8.98 -3.27 -3.91
CA SER A 98 -8.89 -4.57 -4.58
C SER A 98 -7.92 -4.53 -5.75
N GLU A 99 -7.92 -3.43 -6.51
CA GLU A 99 -7.01 -3.18 -7.62
C GLU A 99 -5.57 -2.91 -7.17
N ILE A 100 -5.36 -2.22 -6.04
CA ILE A 100 -4.02 -2.07 -5.44
C ILE A 100 -3.50 -3.40 -4.89
N PHE A 101 -4.34 -4.18 -4.22
CA PHE A 101 -3.89 -5.43 -3.57
C PHE A 101 -3.67 -6.58 -4.56
N ALA A 102 -4.31 -6.58 -5.72
CA ALA A 102 -4.16 -7.62 -6.73
C ALA A 102 -2.71 -7.78 -7.25
N PRO A 103 -2.03 -6.72 -7.76
CA PRO A 103 -0.65 -6.81 -8.20
C PRO A 103 0.30 -7.13 -7.03
N ILE A 104 0.03 -6.63 -5.82
CA ILE A 104 0.83 -6.96 -4.63
C ILE A 104 0.77 -8.48 -4.35
N ARG A 105 -0.43 -9.09 -4.33
CA ARG A 105 -0.57 -10.55 -4.14
C ARG A 105 0.16 -11.33 -5.24
N LYS A 106 0.07 -10.87 -6.49
CA LYS A 106 0.79 -11.48 -7.63
C LYS A 106 2.30 -11.41 -7.40
N ALA A 107 2.81 -10.26 -6.98
CA ALA A 107 4.23 -10.05 -6.74
C ALA A 107 4.74 -10.84 -5.53
N VAL A 108 3.97 -10.94 -4.45
CA VAL A 108 4.31 -11.79 -3.28
C VAL A 108 4.56 -13.22 -3.74
N LYS A 109 3.67 -13.78 -4.57
CA LYS A 109 3.84 -15.11 -5.15
C LYS A 109 5.04 -15.18 -6.12
N ALA A 110 5.24 -14.16 -6.95
CA ALA A 110 6.30 -14.15 -7.96
C ALA A 110 7.72 -14.05 -7.35
N HIS A 111 7.85 -13.40 -6.19
CA HIS A 111 9.11 -13.18 -5.49
C HIS A 111 9.35 -14.20 -4.35
N ASP A 112 8.62 -15.33 -4.35
CA ASP A 112 8.69 -16.37 -3.31
C ASP A 112 8.55 -15.83 -1.87
N CYS A 113 7.85 -14.69 -1.74
CA CYS A 113 7.58 -14.05 -0.47
C CYS A 113 6.31 -14.63 0.16
N LYS A 114 6.21 -14.52 1.48
CA LYS A 114 5.05 -15.01 2.26
C LYS A 114 3.98 -13.94 2.41
N ARG A 115 4.38 -12.67 2.51
CA ARG A 115 3.49 -11.53 2.79
C ARG A 115 4.12 -10.22 2.35
N ALA A 116 3.34 -9.18 2.10
CA ALA A 116 3.86 -7.84 1.89
C ALA A 116 4.13 -7.13 3.23
N VAL A 117 5.10 -6.22 3.26
CA VAL A 117 5.35 -5.27 4.34
C VAL A 117 5.25 -3.86 3.76
N LEU A 118 4.47 -3.00 4.41
CA LEU A 118 4.29 -1.63 3.96
C LEU A 118 5.55 -0.82 4.27
N VAL A 119 6.05 -0.11 3.26
CA VAL A 119 7.14 0.87 3.39
C VAL A 119 6.52 2.25 3.20
N GLY A 120 6.74 3.18 4.12
CA GLY A 120 6.15 4.52 4.07
C GLY A 120 6.99 5.53 4.85
N HIS A 121 6.67 6.82 4.80
CA HIS A 121 7.35 7.86 5.58
C HIS A 121 6.48 8.26 6.77
N ASN A 122 6.89 7.92 7.99
CA ASN A 122 5.98 7.77 9.12
C ASN A 122 4.93 6.67 8.87
N ALA A 123 5.41 5.52 8.37
CA ALA A 123 4.61 4.44 7.76
C ALA A 123 3.39 3.93 8.56
N THR A 124 3.34 4.17 9.87
CA THR A 124 2.15 3.85 10.70
C THR A 124 0.92 4.63 10.25
N PHE A 125 1.09 5.86 9.75
CA PHE A 125 0.00 6.68 9.23
C PHE A 125 -0.68 5.99 8.04
N ASP A 126 0.07 5.69 6.98
CA ASP A 126 -0.43 5.04 5.77
C ASP A 126 -1.02 3.67 6.08
N HIS A 127 -0.31 2.90 6.93
CA HIS A 127 -0.74 1.57 7.35
C HIS A 127 -2.13 1.61 7.99
N ASN A 128 -2.36 2.52 8.93
CA ASN A 128 -3.63 2.59 9.62
C ASN A 128 -4.79 2.96 8.67
N PHE A 129 -4.59 3.90 7.74
CA PHE A 129 -5.60 4.25 6.74
C PHE A 129 -5.91 3.10 5.79
N VAL A 130 -4.89 2.41 5.27
CA VAL A 130 -5.07 1.24 4.41
C VAL A 130 -5.84 0.13 5.13
N PHE A 131 -5.55 -0.13 6.41
CA PHE A 131 -6.25 -1.14 7.19
C PHE A 131 -7.68 -0.75 7.55
N ALA A 132 -7.93 0.52 7.92
CA ALA A 132 -9.27 1.00 8.21
C ALA A 132 -10.18 0.94 6.97
N ALA A 133 -9.69 1.41 5.82
CA ALA A 133 -10.41 1.33 4.55
C ALA A 133 -10.66 -0.14 4.12
N ALA A 134 -9.66 -1.03 4.27
CA ALA A 134 -9.84 -2.44 3.97
C ALA A 134 -10.89 -3.11 4.89
N MET A 135 -10.96 -2.69 6.16
CA MET A 135 -11.95 -3.17 7.13
C MET A 135 -13.37 -2.67 6.77
N ARG A 136 -13.54 -1.39 6.47
CA ARG A 136 -14.82 -0.82 6.00
C ARG A 136 -15.33 -1.49 4.73
N ALA A 137 -14.43 -1.81 3.80
CA ALA A 137 -14.73 -2.45 2.53
C ALA A 137 -14.94 -3.99 2.58
N ASP A 138 -14.89 -4.61 3.77
CA ASP A 138 -14.94 -6.07 3.98
C ASP A 138 -13.91 -6.85 3.13
N ILE A 139 -12.69 -6.32 3.01
CA ILE A 139 -11.62 -6.96 2.25
C ILE A 139 -10.90 -8.00 3.12
N LYS A 140 -11.25 -9.28 2.93
CA LYS A 140 -10.68 -10.39 3.69
C LYS A 140 -9.23 -10.74 3.35
N ARG A 141 -8.77 -10.41 2.13
CA ARG A 141 -7.45 -10.81 1.61
C ARG A 141 -6.49 -9.62 1.48
N ASN A 142 -6.27 -8.91 2.58
CA ASN A 142 -5.25 -7.86 2.66
C ASN A 142 -3.83 -8.50 2.64
N PRO A 143 -2.97 -8.17 1.65
CA PRO A 143 -1.65 -8.78 1.51
C PRO A 143 -0.62 -8.27 2.51
N PHE A 144 -0.87 -7.14 3.18
CA PHE A 144 0.07 -6.51 4.08
C PHE A 144 0.13 -7.21 5.44
N HIS A 145 1.28 -7.13 6.09
CA HIS A 145 1.45 -7.54 7.48
C HIS A 145 0.61 -6.64 8.40
N PRO A 146 -0.10 -7.20 9.40
CA PRO A 146 -1.11 -6.46 10.16
C PRO A 146 -0.56 -5.40 11.12
N PHE A 147 0.75 -5.38 11.37
CA PHE A 147 1.35 -4.42 12.30
C PHE A 147 2.83 -4.08 12.01
N SER A 148 3.46 -4.76 11.06
CA SER A 148 4.88 -4.49 10.75
C SER A 148 4.95 -3.58 9.54
N THR A 149 5.78 -2.57 9.64
CA THR A 149 6.08 -1.61 8.58
C THR A 149 7.59 -1.38 8.51
N PHE A 150 8.08 -0.90 7.37
CA PHE A 150 9.39 -0.28 7.26
C PHE A 150 9.20 1.21 7.15
N ASP A 151 9.54 1.92 8.21
CA ASP A 151 9.42 3.37 8.27
C ASP A 151 10.68 4.05 7.72
N THR A 152 10.51 4.79 6.64
CA THR A 152 11.61 5.50 5.98
C THR A 152 12.07 6.72 6.76
N ALA A 153 11.26 7.30 7.66
CA ALA A 153 11.73 8.35 8.57
C ALA A 153 12.78 7.78 9.53
N THR A 154 12.51 6.60 10.09
CA THR A 154 13.48 5.84 10.89
C THR A 154 14.72 5.44 10.08
N LEU A 155 14.54 4.90 8.87
CA LEU A 155 15.67 4.47 8.03
C LEU A 155 16.56 5.63 7.57
N ALA A 156 16.00 6.81 7.32
CA ALA A 156 16.73 8.00 6.88
C ALA A 156 17.56 8.66 8.01
N GLY A 157 17.33 8.27 9.27
CA GLY A 157 18.12 8.75 10.40
C GLY A 157 19.47 8.06 10.58
N LEU A 158 19.75 7.01 9.79
CA LEU A 158 20.98 6.22 9.79
C LEU A 158 21.95 6.68 8.69
#